data_AF-J1KGM4-F1
#
_entry.id   AF-J1KGM4-F1
#
_cell.length_a   1.000
_cell.length_b   1.000
_cell.length_c   1.000
_cell.angle_alpha   90.00
_cell.angle_beta   90.00
_cell.angle_gamma   90.00
#
_symmetry.space_group_name_H-M   'P 1'
#
loop_
_entity.id
_entity.type
_entity.pdbx_description
1 polymer ?
#
loop_
_entity_poly.entity_id
_entity_poly.type
_entity_poly.pdbx_seq_one_letter_code
_entity_poly.pdbx_strand_id
1 'polypeptide(L)' 'MLEKGELLPNADWQTGKYVWFIDYVAPYGHTAHIVRDMQRHVFPDQRYFYAVRRNEDGGIRKIARWRSYNPSN' A
#
# COMPACT_ATOMS: atom_id res chain seq x y z
N MET A 1 -4.60 5.53 -11.49
CA MET A 1 -4.71 4.48 -10.45
C MET A 1 -6.09 4.39 -9.79
N LEU A 2 -6.55 5.34 -8.96
CA LEU A 2 -7.80 5.15 -8.20
C LEU A 2 -9.06 5.16 -9.05
N GLU A 3 -9.15 6.09 -10.01
CA GLU A 3 -10.32 6.21 -10.89
C GLU A 3 -10.41 5.02 -11.85
N LYS A 4 -9.36 4.76 -12.62
CA LYS A 4 -9.37 3.76 -13.71
C LYS A 4 -8.91 2.36 -13.32
N GLY A 5 -8.18 2.20 -12.21
CA GLY A 5 -7.57 0.91 -11.84
C GLY A 5 -6.28 0.59 -12.56
N GLU A 6 -5.89 1.47 -13.47
CA GLU A 6 -4.71 1.30 -14.28
C GLU A 6 -3.50 1.94 -13.60
N LEU A 7 -2.35 1.28 -13.79
CA LEU A 7 -1.05 1.88 -13.58
C LEU A 7 -0.89 3.09 -14.50
N LEU A 8 -0.29 4.15 -13.97
CA LEU A 8 0.01 5.34 -14.75
C LEU A 8 1.26 5.03 -15.61
N PRO A 9 1.18 5.08 -16.95
CA PRO A 9 2.28 4.65 -17.83
C PRO A 9 3.60 5.40 -17.61
N ASN A 10 3.52 6.62 -17.09
CA ASN A 10 4.66 7.48 -16.75
C ASN A 10 4.57 8.01 -15.31
N ALA A 11 3.97 7.24 -14.39
CA ALA A 11 4.01 7.64 -12.99
C ALA A 11 5.46 7.71 -12.50
N ASP A 12 5.79 8.82 -11.85
CA ASP A 12 6.95 8.84 -10.98
C ASP A 12 6.58 8.16 -9.67
N TRP A 13 7.09 6.94 -9.51
CA TRP A 13 6.82 6.06 -8.38
C TRP A 13 7.42 6.57 -7.06
N GLN A 14 8.36 7.52 -7.13
CA GLN A 14 9.01 8.10 -5.95
C GLN A 14 8.49 9.51 -5.63
N THR A 15 7.31 9.87 -6.13
CA THR A 15 6.71 11.18 -5.84
C THR A 15 5.59 11.13 -4.82
N GLY A 16 5.50 12.22 -4.05
CA GLY A 16 4.40 12.48 -3.15
C GLY A 16 4.57 11.89 -1.75
N LYS A 17 3.57 12.15 -0.91
CA LYS A 17 3.56 11.83 0.53
C LYS A 17 2.88 10.49 0.86
N TYR A 18 2.14 9.92 -0.10
CA TYR A 18 1.27 8.79 0.14
C TYR A 18 1.84 7.52 -0.47
N VAL A 19 2.10 6.52 0.37
CA VAL A 19 2.53 5.20 -0.08
C VAL A 19 1.32 4.32 -0.36
N TRP A 20 1.19 3.89 -1.61
CA TRP A 20 0.13 3.00 -2.07
C TRP A 20 0.68 1.63 -2.45
N PHE A 21 0.08 0.56 -1.91
CA PHE A 21 0.31 -0.79 -2.41
C PHE A 21 -0.54 -1.00 -3.67
N ILE A 22 0.17 -1.29 -4.75
CA ILE A 22 -0.45 -1.62 -6.04
C ILE A 22 -0.75 -3.11 -6.06
N ASP A 23 0.29 -3.92 -5.88
CA ASP A 23 0.17 -5.36 -5.73
C ASP A 23 0.77 -5.82 -4.40
N TYR A 24 0.12 -6.81 -3.80
CA TYR A 24 0.61 -7.44 -2.58
C TYR A 24 0.24 -8.92 -2.58
N VAL A 25 1.25 -9.76 -2.76
CA VAL A 25 1.08 -11.20 -2.97
C VAL A 25 1.95 -11.96 -1.97
N ALA A 26 1.33 -12.77 -1.12
CA ALA A 26 2.00 -13.56 -0.09
C ALA A 26 1.31 -14.92 0.08
N PRO A 27 1.40 -15.81 -0.93
CA PRO A 27 0.61 -17.04 -0.99
C PRO A 27 0.95 -18.02 0.13
N TYR A 28 2.16 -17.95 0.67
CA TYR A 28 2.65 -18.85 1.73
C TYR A 28 2.47 -18.30 3.14
N GLY A 29 1.59 -17.31 3.35
CA GLY A 29 1.26 -16.80 4.68
C GLY A 29 2.27 -15.80 5.27
N HIS A 30 3.24 -15.31 4.50
CA HIS A 30 4.27 -14.38 4.98
C HIS A 30 3.83 -12.92 5.08
N THR A 31 2.53 -12.64 4.93
CA THR A 31 1.98 -11.28 4.94
C THR A 31 2.45 -10.45 6.13
N ALA A 32 2.43 -11.00 7.35
CA ALA A 32 2.83 -10.25 8.53
C ALA A 32 4.32 -9.89 8.55
N HIS A 33 5.18 -10.74 7.97
CA HIS A 33 6.62 -10.50 7.91
C HIS A 33 6.95 -9.37 6.94
N ILE A 34 6.38 -9.41 5.73
CA ILE A 34 6.58 -8.37 4.72
C ILE A 34 6.06 -7.02 5.23
N VAL A 35 4.87 -6.98 5.85
CA VAL A 35 4.34 -5.74 6.44
C VAL A 35 5.30 -5.18 7.49
N ARG A 36 5.82 -6.03 8.38
CA ARG A 36 6.73 -5.59 9.46
C ARG A 36 8.06 -5.09 8.90
N ASP A 37 8.59 -5.75 7.88
CA ASP A 37 9.82 -5.33 7.21
C ASP A 37 9.65 -3.96 6.53
N MET A 38 8.56 -3.77 5.79
CA MET A 38 8.26 -2.48 5.17
C MET A 38 8.10 -1.35 6.19
N GLN A 39 7.47 -1.62 7.33
CA GLN A 39 7.28 -0.60 8.37
C GLN A 39 8.58 -0.22 9.08
N ARG A 40 9.56 -1.12 9.18
CA ARG A 40 10.76 -0.91 10.00
C ARG A 40 12.00 -0.55 9.20
N HIS A 41 12.11 -1.02 7.96
CA HIS A 41 13.35 -0.93 7.19
C HIS A 41 13.16 -0.19 5.86
N VAL A 42 12.06 -0.44 5.14
CA VAL A 42 11.84 0.17 3.81
C VAL A 42 11.26 1.57 3.91
N PHE A 43 10.26 1.75 4.78
CA PHE A 43 9.54 3.02 4.95
C PHE A 43 9.39 3.39 6.44
N PRO A 44 10.50 3.54 7.19
CA PRO A 44 10.48 3.75 8.64
C PRO A 44 9.73 5.00 9.07
N ASP A 45 9.80 6.06 8.26
CA ASP A 45 9.17 7.35 8.56
C ASP A 45 7.72 7.46 8.06
N GLN A 46 7.23 6.45 7.34
CA GLN A 46 5.90 6.49 6.76
C GLN A 46 4.84 6.16 7.81
N ARG A 47 3.97 7.13 8.11
CA ARG A 47 2.91 6.95 9.12
C ARG A 47 1.73 6.13 8.63
N TYR A 48 1.40 6.22 7.33
CA TYR A 48 0.22 5.57 6.76
C TYR A 48 0.53 4.92 5.41
N PHE A 49 -0.02 3.72 5.23
CA PHE A 49 0.00 2.99 3.97
C PHE A 49 -1.42 2.80 3.47
N TYR A 50 -1.59 2.75 2.16
CA TYR A 50 -2.88 2.71 1.50
C TYR A 50 -2.95 1.57 0.49
N ALA A 51 -4.13 0.98 0.30
CA ALA A 51 -4.40 0.10 -0.82
C ALA A 51 -5.86 0.25 -1.23
N VAL A 52 -6.14 0.01 -2.51
CA VAL A 52 -7.51 -0.11 -2.99
C VAL A 52 -7.89 -1.59 -3.07
N ARG A 53 -9.09 -1.92 -2.59
CA ARG A 53 -9.76 -3.19 -2.87
C ARG A 53 -10.87 -2.88 -3.85
N ARG A 54 -10.93 -3.63 -4.94
CA ARG A 54 -11.94 -3.49 -5.98
C ARG A 54 -12.98 -4.61 -5.88
N ASN A 55 -14.17 -4.32 -6.39
CA ASN A 55 -15.19 -5.32 -6.69
C ASN A 55 -14.80 -6.06 -7.98
N GLU A 56 -15.54 -7.12 -8.30
CA GLU A 56 -15.35 -7.86 -9.57
C GLU A 56 -15.61 -6.99 -10.80
N ASP A 57 -16.52 -6.02 -10.71
CA ASP A 57 -16.80 -5.02 -11.76
C ASP A 57 -15.71 -3.94 -11.90
N GLY A 58 -14.65 -4.02 -11.08
CA GLY A 58 -13.55 -3.06 -11.07
C GLY A 58 -13.82 -1.79 -10.27
N GLY A 59 -15.03 -1.57 -9.75
CA GLY A 59 -15.36 -0.44 -8.89
C GLY A 59 -14.61 -0.48 -7.56
N ILE A 60 -14.44 0.69 -6.92
CA ILE A 60 -13.79 0.76 -5.60
C ILE A 60 -14.69 0.13 -4.54
N ARG A 61 -14.28 -1.01 -3.97
CA ARG A 61 -14.95 -1.63 -2.83
C ARG A 61 -14.55 -0.96 -1.52
N LYS A 62 -13.26 -0.70 -1.34
CA LYS A 62 -12.69 -0.15 -0.11
C LYS A 62 -11.34 0.48 -0.35
N ILE A 63 -11.08 1.61 0.31
CA ILE A 63 -9.72 2.11 0.53
C ILE A 63 -9.28 1.62 1.91
N ALA A 64 -8.29 0.74 1.94
CA ALA A 64 -7.67 0.29 3.17
C ALA A 64 -6.57 1.26 3.56
N ARG A 65 -6.54 1.64 4.84
CA ARG A 65 -5.51 2.50 5.44
C ARG A 65 -4.95 1.79 6.67
N TRP A 66 -3.64 1.61 6.69
CA TRP A 66 -2.93 1.05 7.84
C TRP A 66 -2.04 2.12 8.45
N ARG A 67 -2.05 2.21 9.78
CA ARG A 67 -1.10 3.02 10.53
C ARG A 67 0.17 2.20 10.73
N SER A 68 1.33 2.76 10.39
CA SER A 68 2.61 2.16 10.73
C SER A 68 2.80 2.18 12.24
N TYR A 69 3.40 1.12 12.78
CA TYR A 69 3.83 1.12 14.17
C TYR A 69 5.04 2.05 14.30
N ASN A 70 4.81 3.23 14.88
CA ASN A 70 5.89 4.14 15.25
C ASN A 70 6.07 4.05 16.78
N PRO A 71 7.17 3.45 17.29
CA PRO A 71 7.43 3.35 18.72
C PRO A 71 7.76 4.70 19.38
N SER A 72 7.97 5.77 18.61
CA SER A 72 8.44 7.08 19.08
C SER A 72 7.34 8.05 19.50
N ASN A 73 6.15 7.56 19.89
CA ASN A 73 4.98 8.39 20.21
C ASN A 73 4.33 7.96 21.52
#